data_AF-A0A7W1LGW3-F1
#
_entry.id   AF-A0A7W1LGW3-F1
#
_cell.length_a   1.000
_cell.length_b   1.000
_cell.length_c   1.000
_cell.angle_alpha   90.00
_cell.angle_beta   90.00
_cell.angle_gamma   90.00
#
_symmetry.space_group_name_H-M   'P 1'
#
loop_
_entity.id
_entity.type
_entity.pdbx_description
1 polymer ?
#
loop_
_entity_poly.entity_id
_entity_poly.type
_entity_poly.pdbx_seq_one_letter_code
_entity_poly.pdbx_strand_id
1 'polypeptide(L)'
;FVLLNGAADVRSKGRKLNTLGPGDFFGEIALVSRSPRTATVTTTEDSRLLVITASAFRGLLDHSPRIQIRVLEALADRLAPTSL
;
A
#
# COMPACT_ATOMS: atom_id res chain seq x y z
N PHE A 1 -3.48 3.08 3.52
CA PHE A 1 -2.72 4.18 4.13
C PHE A 1 -1.94 4.89 3.05
N VAL A 2 -1.71 6.20 3.19
CA VAL A 2 -0.77 6.96 2.33
C VAL A 2 0.26 7.60 3.25
N LEU A 3 1.55 7.42 2.95
CA LEU A 3 2.63 8.00 3.72
C LEU A 3 2.83 9.45 3.25
N LEU A 4 2.62 10.41 4.14
CA LEU A 4 2.72 11.83 3.82
C LEU A 4 4.13 12.36 4.05
N ASN A 5 4.78 11.91 5.13
CA ASN A 5 6.17 12.20 5.50
C ASN A 5 6.75 10.99 6.23
N GLY A 6 8.06 10.83 6.18
CA GLY A 6 8.79 9.74 6.85
C GLY A 6 9.22 8.62 5.89
N ALA A 7 9.54 7.46 6.46
CA ALA A 7 9.89 6.25 5.74
C ALA A 7 9.40 4.98 6.46
N ALA A 8 9.14 3.93 5.69
CA ALA A 8 8.71 2.64 6.25
C ALA A 8 9.26 1.44 5.47
N ASP A 9 9.57 0.36 6.18
CA ASP A 9 9.95 -0.92 5.61
C ASP A 9 8.71 -1.81 5.41
N VAL A 10 8.64 -2.48 4.25
CA VAL A 10 7.68 -3.57 4.00
C VAL A 10 8.40 -4.89 4.15
N ARG A 11 7.89 -5.77 5.02
CA ARG A 11 8.49 -7.09 5.29
C ARG A 11 7.46 -8.20 5.20
N SER A 12 7.84 -9.33 4.61
CA SER A 12 7.04 -10.56 4.63
C SER A 12 7.96 -11.75 4.87
N LYS A 13 7.52 -12.68 5.74
CA LYS A 13 8.28 -13.91 6.10
C LYS A 13 9.76 -13.63 6.47
N GLY A 14 10.01 -12.55 7.21
CA GLY A 14 11.36 -12.15 7.64
C GLY A 14 12.22 -11.45 6.59
N ARG A 15 11.79 -11.36 5.33
CA ARG A 15 12.50 -10.65 4.25
C ARG A 15 11.96 -9.23 4.08
N LYS A 16 12.86 -8.26 3.90
CA LYS A 16 12.52 -6.91 3.44
C LYS A 16 12.21 -6.94 1.95
N LEU A 17 11.00 -6.53 1.61
CA LEU A 17 10.47 -6.51 0.23
C LEU A 17 10.66 -5.14 -0.41
N ASN A 18 10.41 -4.08 0.36
CA ASN A 18 10.47 -2.71 -0.15
C ASN A 18 10.73 -1.70 0.97
N THR A 19 11.10 -0.48 0.57
CA THR A 19 11.09 0.73 1.42
C THR A 19 10.10 1.72 0.81
N LEU A 20 9.24 2.29 1.64
CA LEU A 20 8.24 3.28 1.26
C LEU A 20 8.68 4.67 1.70
N GLY A 21 8.34 5.67 0.89
CA GLY A 21 8.55 7.09 1.15
C GLY A 21 7.29 7.93 0.92
N PRO A 22 7.40 9.26 1.04
CA PRO A 22 6.29 10.18 0.87
C PRO A 22 5.58 10.01 -0.49
N GLY A 23 4.26 9.94 -0.45
CA GLY A 23 3.41 9.67 -1.61
C GLY A 23 3.07 8.19 -1.82
N ASP A 24 3.83 7.27 -1.24
CA ASP A 24 3.53 5.84 -1.34
C ASP A 24 2.28 5.48 -0.53
N PHE A 25 1.51 4.54 -1.07
CA PHE A 25 0.35 3.98 -0.39
C PHE A 25 0.49 2.48 -0.22
N PHE A 26 -0.13 1.94 0.83
CA PHE A 26 -0.05 0.53 1.14
C PHE A 26 -1.28 0.01 1.89
N GLY A 27 -1.38 -1.31 1.92
CA GLY A 27 -2.48 -2.04 2.55
C GLY A 27 -3.70 -2.22 1.66
N GLU A 28 -3.62 -1.84 0.39
CA GLU A 28 -4.68 -2.01 -0.60
C GLU A 28 -4.84 -3.47 -1.04
N ILE A 29 -3.75 -4.28 -1.05
CA ILE A 29 -3.81 -5.69 -1.46
C ILE A 29 -4.95 -6.41 -0.73
N ALA A 30 -4.92 -6.39 0.61
CA ALA A 30 -5.91 -7.05 1.44
C ALA A 30 -7.36 -6.57 1.17
N LEU A 31 -7.54 -5.31 0.77
CA LEU A 31 -8.86 -4.75 0.45
C LEU A 31 -9.34 -5.21 -0.93
N VAL A 32 -8.45 -5.25 -1.92
CA VAL A 32 -8.77 -5.64 -3.30
C VAL A 32 -8.93 -7.16 -3.42
N SER A 33 -7.99 -7.94 -2.88
CA SER A 33 -7.98 -9.41 -2.94
C SER A 33 -8.94 -10.06 -1.95
N ARG A 34 -9.45 -9.30 -0.97
CA ARG A 34 -10.22 -9.81 0.18
C ARG A 34 -9.47 -10.91 0.96
N SER A 35 -8.14 -10.81 1.01
CA SER A 35 -7.26 -11.72 1.74
C SER A 35 -6.72 -11.10 3.04
N PRO A 36 -6.16 -11.89 3.96
CA PRO A 36 -5.37 -11.37 5.07
C PRO A 36 -4.22 -10.46 4.60
N ARG A 37 -3.65 -9.69 5.54
CA ARG A 37 -2.45 -8.88 5.30
C ARG A 37 -1.30 -9.79 4.84
N THR A 38 -0.68 -9.43 3.72
CA THR A 38 0.39 -10.21 3.08
C THR A 38 1.80 -9.83 3.56
N ALA A 39 1.94 -8.67 4.19
CA ALA A 39 3.18 -8.12 4.71
C ALA A 39 2.92 -7.20 5.90
N THR A 40 3.95 -7.00 6.72
CA THR A 40 4.01 -6.01 7.80
C THR A 40 4.70 -4.76 7.27
N VAL A 41 4.13 -3.59 7.58
CA VAL A 41 4.76 -2.30 7.31
C VAL A 41 5.17 -1.68 8.63
N THR A 42 6.44 -1.32 8.77
CA THR A 42 7.01 -0.75 9.99
C THR A 42 7.68 0.57 9.66
N THR A 43 7.25 1.66 10.29
CA THR A 43 7.91 2.97 10.15
C THR A 43 9.33 2.89 10.71
N THR A 44 10.29 3.44 9.97
CA THR A 44 11.71 3.46 10.35
C THR A 44 12.15 4.80 10.94
N GLU A 45 11.27 5.80 10.85
CA GLU A 45 11.44 7.14 11.41
C GLU A 45 10.06 7.76 11.72
N ASP A 46 10.06 8.93 12.37
CA ASP A 46 8.84 9.69 12.66
C ASP A 46 8.06 9.97 11.38
N SER A 47 6.85 9.40 11.30
CA SER A 47 6.08 9.37 10.06
C SER A 47 4.69 9.96 10.27
N ARG A 48 4.18 10.62 9.23
CA ARG A 48 2.78 11.05 9.15
C ARG A 48 2.08 10.28 8.06
N LEU A 49 0.92 9.72 8.38
CA LEU A 49 0.14 8.91 7.45
C LEU A 49 -1.29 9.44 7.34
N LEU A 50 -1.82 9.42 6.12
CA LEU A 50 -3.25 9.50 5.87
C LEU A 50 -3.85 8.09 5.99
N VAL A 51 -4.86 7.97 6.85
CA VAL A 51 -5.64 6.75 7.02
C VAL A 51 -6.90 6.85 6.17
N ILE A 52 -7.13 5.84 5.34
CA ILE A 52 -8.35 5.69 4.54
C ILE A 52 -9.02 4.41 5.00
N THR A 53 -10.28 4.50 5.42
CA THR A 53 -11.06 3.34 5.85
C THR A 53 -11.38 2.45 4.65
N ALA A 54 -11.73 1.17 4.90
CA ALA A 54 -12.11 0.25 3.83
C ALA A 54 -13.33 0.76 3.03
N SER A 55 -14.32 1.36 3.71
CA SER A 55 -15.50 1.94 3.05
C SER A 55 -15.15 3.16 2.20
N ALA A 56 -14.31 4.07 2.69
CA ALA A 56 -13.85 5.22 1.92
C ALA A 56 -13.00 4.79 0.72
N PHE A 57 -12.12 3.79 0.90
CA PHE A 57 -11.34 3.24 -0.20
C PHE A 57 -12.23 2.63 -1.29
N ARG A 58 -13.26 1.88 -0.91
CA ARG A 58 -14.26 1.35 -1.86
C ARG A 58 -14.96 2.49 -2.61
N GLY A 59 -15.41 3.51 -1.90
CA GLY A 59 -16.00 4.70 -2.51
C GLY A 59 -15.05 5.40 -3.50
N LEU A 60 -13.77 5.55 -3.15
CA LEU A 60 -12.77 6.15 -4.06
C LEU A 60 -12.59 5.33 -5.34
N LEU A 61 -12.57 4.00 -5.23
CA LEU A 61 -12.53 3.13 -6.41
C LEU A 61 -13.79 3.31 -7.24
N ASP A 62 -14.98 3.26 -6.65
CA ASP A 62 -16.24 3.30 -7.39
C ASP A 62 -16.47 4.65 -8.12
N HIS A 63 -15.91 5.75 -7.61
CA HIS A 63 -16.16 7.11 -8.14
C HIS A 63 -14.97 7.74 -8.89
N SER A 64 -13.79 7.10 -8.91
CA SER A 64 -12.61 7.67 -9.57
C SER A 64 -11.85 6.64 -10.40
N PRO A 65 -12.11 6.58 -11.73
CA PRO A 65 -11.37 5.70 -12.64
C PRO A 65 -9.86 5.91 -12.59
N ARG A 66 -9.41 7.16 -12.37
CA ARG A 66 -7.98 7.47 -12.22
C ARG A 66 -7.37 6.76 -11.00
N ILE A 67 -8.07 6.73 -9.87
CA ILE A 67 -7.60 6.02 -8.68
C ILE A 67 -7.59 4.51 -8.93
N GLN A 68 -8.59 3.96 -9.61
CA GLN A 68 -8.60 2.54 -9.99
C GLN A 68 -7.34 2.16 -10.79
N ILE A 69 -6.97 2.96 -11.79
CA ILE A 69 -5.76 2.73 -12.61
C ILE A 69 -4.50 2.78 -11.74
N ARG A 70 -4.35 3.78 -10.86
CA ARG A 70 -3.18 3.86 -9.98
C ARG A 70 -3.07 2.68 -9.02
N VAL A 71 -4.20 2.15 -8.55
CA VAL A 71 -4.23 0.93 -7.72
C VAL A 71 -3.83 -0.29 -8.55
N LEU A 72 -4.31 -0.42 -9.79
CA LEU A 72 -3.94 -1.52 -10.68
C LEU A 72 -2.44 -1.52 -11.00
N GLU A 73 -1.87 -0.35 -11.33
CA GLU A 73 -0.42 -0.17 -11.53
C GLU A 73 0.37 -0.61 -10.30
N ALA A 74 -0.01 -0.13 -9.12
CA ALA A 74 0.68 -0.50 -7.88
C ALA A 74 0.59 -1.99 -7.56
N LEU A 75 -0.52 -2.66 -7.90
CA LEU A 75 -0.65 -4.11 -7.74
C LEU A 75 0.25 -4.85 -8.74
N ALA A 76 0.33 -4.38 -9.98
CA ALA A 76 1.19 -4.97 -11.00
C ALA A 76 2.68 -4.88 -10.62
N ASP A 77 3.13 -3.72 -10.13
CA ASP A 77 4.51 -3.49 -9.68
C ASP A 77 4.91 -4.41 -8.52
N ARG A 78 3.94 -4.73 -7.65
CA ARG A 78 4.14 -5.65 -6.52
C ARG A 78 4.12 -7.12 -6.92
N LEU A 79 3.51 -7.47 -8.04
CA LEU A 79 3.53 -8.84 -8.58
C LEU A 79 4.76 -9.08 -9.46
N ALA A 80 5.40 -8.02 -9.96
CA ALA A 80 6.60 -8.15 -10.78
C ALA A 80 7.68 -8.95 -10.01
N PRO A 81 8.39 -9.90 -10.66
CA PRO A 81 9.31 -10.85 -10.02
C PRO A 81 10.43 -10.24 -9.17
N THR A 82 10.66 -8.93 -9.30
CA THR A 82 11.69 -8.17 -8.60
C THR A 82 11.24 -7.63 -7.23
N SER A 83 9.93 -7.67 -6.93
CA SER A 83 9.34 -6.97 -5.77
C SER A 83 8.79 -7.88 -4.66
N LEU A 84 8.90 -9.21 -4.77
CA LEU A 84 8.39 -10.17 -3.78
C LEU A 84 9.42 -11.08 -3.16
#